data_AF-A0A1I2K5P5-F1
#
_entry.id   AF-A0A1I2K5P5-F1
#
_cell.length_a   1.000
_cell.length_b   1.000
_cell.length_c   1.000
_cell.angle_alpha   90.00
_cell.angle_beta   90.00
_cell.angle_gamma   90.00
#
_symmetry.space_group_name_H-M   'P 1'
#
loop_
_entity.id
_entity.type
_entity.pdbx_description
1 polymer ?
#
loop_
_entity_poly.entity_id
_entity_poly.type
_entity_poly.pdbx_seq_one_letter_code
_entity_poly.pdbx_strand_id
1 'polypeptide(L)'
;MEKSLKSFRLLIAPKQASWYISITITAFINYEYKDDNISNDINVNDVVLIRFKQNLKLSELEVSYLKKAIQQNLAKISNYLKVNNVIVITINEILLDDTFYQEEAIYYAMEGFLGLIFNFIPPPIVYSFNKQQNKFIFEIPI
;
A
#
# COMPACT_ATOMS: atom_id res chain seq x y z
N MET A 1 11.15 -19.59 -1.35
CA MET A 1 9.73 -19.65 -1.78
C MET A 1 9.40 -18.31 -2.39
N GLU A 2 8.77 -18.28 -3.57
CA GLU A 2 8.94 -17.25 -4.62
C GLU A 2 8.89 -15.78 -4.18
N LYS A 3 10.03 -15.12 -4.38
CA LYS A 3 10.22 -13.66 -4.43
C LYS A 3 9.71 -13.10 -5.76
N SER A 4 8.47 -13.41 -6.15
CA SER A 4 7.93 -12.84 -7.39
C SER A 4 7.61 -11.37 -7.15
N LEU A 5 8.33 -10.50 -7.85
CA LEU A 5 8.04 -9.08 -7.85
C LEU A 5 6.67 -8.87 -8.50
N LYS A 6 5.82 -8.09 -7.86
CA LYS A 6 4.47 -7.80 -8.33
C LYS A 6 4.25 -6.30 -8.35
N SER A 7 3.50 -5.85 -9.34
CA SER A 7 3.14 -4.45 -9.50
C SER A 7 1.63 -4.33 -9.56
N PHE A 8 1.09 -3.37 -8.81
CA PHE A 8 -0.30 -2.97 -8.88
C PHE A 8 -0.37 -1.48 -9.26
N ARG A 9 -1.23 -1.15 -10.23
CA ARG A 9 -1.48 0.24 -10.65
C ARG A 9 -2.91 0.64 -10.31
N LEU A 10 -3.03 1.65 -9.47
CA LEU A 10 -4.26 2.40 -9.27
C LEU A 10 -4.39 3.48 -10.35
N LEU A 11 -5.55 3.57 -11.00
CA LEU A 11 -5.89 4.65 -11.92
C LEU A 11 -7.32 5.15 -11.64
N ILE A 12 -7.47 6.44 -11.32
CA ILE A 12 -8.78 7.08 -11.08
C ILE A 12 -8.93 8.30 -11.99
N ALA A 13 -9.80 8.22 -12.98
CA ALA A 13 -10.00 9.27 -13.98
C ALA A 13 -11.52 9.52 -14.25
N PRO A 14 -12.24 10.21 -13.36
CA PRO A 14 -13.65 10.51 -13.58
C PRO A 14 -13.79 11.60 -14.65
N LYS A 15 -14.85 11.50 -15.46
CA LYS A 15 -15.16 12.46 -16.55
C LYS A 15 -15.27 13.92 -16.11
N GLN A 16 -15.44 14.17 -14.81
CA GLN A 16 -15.68 15.48 -14.24
C GLN A 16 -14.41 16.17 -13.71
N ALA A 17 -13.28 15.45 -13.65
CA ALA A 17 -12.00 15.99 -13.19
C ALA A 17 -11.13 16.42 -14.38
N SER A 18 -10.37 17.50 -14.21
CA SER A 18 -9.37 17.97 -15.17
C SER A 18 -8.06 17.17 -15.11
N TRP A 19 -7.96 16.26 -14.15
CA TRP A 19 -6.77 15.48 -13.85
C TRP A 19 -7.14 14.13 -13.21
N TYR A 20 -6.21 13.18 -13.17
CA TYR A 20 -6.43 11.80 -12.71
C TYR A 20 -5.52 11.44 -11.53
N ILE A 21 -5.79 10.34 -10.84
CA ILE A 21 -4.85 9.75 -9.87
C ILE A 21 -4.19 8.53 -10.52
N SER A 22 -2.85 8.45 -10.49
CA SER A 22 -2.11 7.27 -10.94
C SER A 22 -1.00 6.94 -9.95
N ILE A 23 -1.10 5.78 -9.31
CA ILE A 23 -0.11 5.30 -8.33
C ILE A 23 0.23 3.86 -8.70
N THR A 24 1.53 3.57 -8.84
CA THR A 24 1.99 2.19 -9.02
C THR A 24 2.82 1.77 -7.82
N ILE A 25 2.46 0.66 -7.19
CA ILE A 25 3.24 0.02 -6.13
C ILE A 25 3.88 -1.23 -6.71
N THR A 26 5.20 -1.31 -6.64
CA THR A 26 5.97 -2.49 -7.02
C THR A 26 6.66 -3.06 -5.79
N ALA A 27 6.29 -4.28 -5.39
CA ALA A 27 6.74 -4.89 -4.15
C ALA A 27 6.76 -6.42 -4.24
N PHE A 28 7.42 -7.04 -3.27
CA PHE A 28 7.44 -8.50 -3.10
C PHE A 28 7.35 -8.88 -1.63
N ILE A 29 6.93 -10.11 -1.35
CA ILE A 29 6.80 -10.63 0.01
C ILE A 29 7.97 -11.56 0.33
N ASN A 30 8.55 -11.39 1.50
CA ASN A 30 9.45 -12.34 2.13
C ASN A 30 8.86 -12.86 3.43
N TYR A 31 9.32 -14.05 3.82
CA TYR A 31 9.09 -14.59 5.14
C TYR A 31 10.42 -14.60 5.87
N GLU A 32 10.49 -13.90 6.99
CA GLU A 32 11.69 -13.83 7.81
C GLU A 32 11.39 -14.43 9.19
N TYR A 33 12.42 -14.96 9.84
CA TYR A 33 12.30 -15.34 11.24
C TYR A 33 12.17 -14.07 12.07
N LYS A 34 11.41 -14.12 13.17
CA LYS A 34 11.28 -12.96 14.06
C LYS A 34 12.62 -12.71 14.77
N ASP A 35 13.38 -11.76 14.25
CA ASP A 35 14.60 -11.23 14.84
C ASP A 35 14.41 -9.73 15.07
N ASP A 36 14.50 -9.31 16.33
CA ASP A 36 14.21 -7.94 16.76
C ASP A 36 15.30 -6.93 16.35
N ASN A 37 16.35 -7.36 15.62
CA ASN A 37 17.53 -6.56 15.30
C ASN A 37 17.55 -5.86 13.93
N ILE A 38 16.46 -5.88 13.15
CA ILE A 38 16.43 -5.22 11.82
C ILE A 38 15.97 -3.76 11.95
N SER A 39 16.94 -2.84 11.94
CA SER A 39 16.74 -1.43 12.32
C SER A 39 16.04 -0.53 11.30
N ASN A 40 15.81 -0.97 10.07
CA ASN A 40 15.25 -0.14 8.99
C ASN A 40 13.82 -0.51 8.59
N ASP A 41 13.22 -1.49 9.28
CA ASP A 41 11.88 -1.97 8.97
C ASP A 41 10.81 -1.18 9.74
N ILE A 42 9.71 -0.88 9.05
CA ILE A 42 8.56 -0.22 9.67
C ILE A 42 7.62 -1.30 10.18
N ASN A 43 7.55 -1.41 11.50
CA ASN A 43 6.60 -2.28 12.18
C ASN A 43 5.15 -1.84 11.90
N VAL A 44 4.37 -2.74 11.31
CA VAL A 44 2.91 -2.58 11.20
C VAL A 44 2.24 -3.23 12.40
N ASN A 45 2.67 -4.44 12.74
CA ASN A 45 2.37 -5.17 13.96
C ASN A 45 3.47 -6.23 14.23
N ASP A 46 3.25 -7.13 15.20
CA ASP A 46 4.20 -8.19 15.58
C ASP A 46 4.51 -9.23 14.50
N VAL A 47 3.75 -9.27 13.40
CA VAL A 47 3.83 -10.31 12.37
C VAL A 47 3.94 -9.78 10.94
N VAL A 48 3.86 -8.46 10.73
CA VAL A 48 3.99 -7.79 9.43
C VAL A 48 4.88 -6.55 9.53
N LEU A 49 5.89 -6.51 8.67
CA LEU A 49 6.83 -5.40 8.50
C LEU A 49 6.76 -4.84 7.10
N ILE A 50 7.05 -3.54 6.96
CA ILE A 50 7.32 -2.90 5.66
C ILE A 50 8.82 -2.61 5.58
N ARG A 51 9.44 -3.01 4.47
CA ARG A 51 10.82 -2.67 4.15
C ARG A 51 10.85 -1.87 2.86
N PHE A 52 11.47 -0.70 2.86
CA PHE A 52 11.71 0.05 1.63
C PHE A 52 13.08 -0.31 1.05
N LYS A 53 13.16 -0.58 -0.25
CA LYS A 53 14.47 -0.54 -0.94
C LYS A 53 15.01 0.88 -0.91
N GLN A 54 16.34 1.00 -0.88
CA GLN A 54 17.07 2.26 -0.72
C GLN A 54 16.53 3.38 -1.63
N ASN A 55 16.55 4.61 -1.12
CA ASN A 55 16.19 5.87 -1.80
C ASN A 55 14.69 6.16 -2.01
N LEU A 56 13.77 5.29 -1.55
CA LEU A 56 12.35 5.67 -1.50
C LEU A 56 12.14 6.73 -0.40
N LYS A 57 11.67 7.92 -0.78
CA LYS A 57 11.34 9.01 0.15
C LYS A 57 9.83 9.20 0.16
N LEU A 58 9.18 8.72 1.21
CA LEU A 58 7.77 8.97 1.47
C LEU A 58 7.62 9.91 2.67
N SER A 59 6.58 10.73 2.66
CA SER A 59 6.15 11.53 3.80
C SER A 59 5.64 10.61 4.93
N GLU A 60 5.60 11.11 6.16
CA GLU A 60 5.06 10.35 7.29
C GLU A 60 3.58 9.98 7.07
N LEU A 61 2.83 10.86 6.41
CA LEU A 61 1.42 10.66 6.11
C LEU A 61 1.22 9.55 5.07
N GLU A 62 2.03 9.53 4.02
CA GLU A 62 2.06 8.46 3.02
C GLU A 62 2.37 7.09 3.64
N VAL A 63 3.39 7.05 4.50
CA VAL A 63 3.73 5.85 5.28
C VAL A 63 2.56 5.42 6.16
N SER A 64 1.86 6.36 6.79
CA SER A 64 0.69 6.06 7.62
C SER A 64 -0.44 5.40 6.81
N TYR A 65 -0.67 5.83 5.56
CA TYR A 65 -1.70 5.25 4.69
C TYR A 65 -1.33 3.84 4.23
N LEU A 66 -0.05 3.59 3.91
CA LEU A 66 0.45 2.23 3.66
C LEU A 66 0.21 1.32 4.86
N LYS A 67 0.61 1.77 6.05
CA LYS A 67 0.42 1.01 7.30
C LYS A 67 -1.06 0.74 7.54
N LYS A 68 -1.93 1.72 7.36
CA LYS A 68 -3.38 1.59 7.58
C LYS A 68 -4.00 0.51 6.69
N ALA A 69 -3.67 0.49 5.39
CA ALA A 69 -4.15 -0.54 4.47
C ALA A 69 -3.72 -1.96 4.90
N ILE A 70 -2.47 -2.11 5.34
CA ILE A 70 -1.96 -3.38 5.86
C ILE A 70 -2.68 -3.77 7.16
N GLN A 71 -2.84 -2.82 8.09
CA GLN A 71 -3.51 -3.04 9.39
C GLN A 71 -4.94 -3.54 9.22
N GLN A 72 -5.70 -2.95 8.31
CA GLN A 72 -7.09 -3.34 8.06
C GLN A 72 -7.23 -4.71 7.39
N ASN A 73 -6.15 -5.23 6.79
CA ASN A 73 -6.12 -6.54 6.16
C ASN A 73 -5.31 -7.59 6.92
N LEU A 74 -4.91 -7.32 8.17
CA LEU A 74 -4.08 -8.24 8.96
C LEU A 74 -4.67 -9.65 9.05
N ALA A 75 -5.98 -9.80 9.23
CA ALA A 75 -6.60 -11.12 9.28
C ALA A 75 -6.40 -11.91 7.98
N LYS A 76 -6.50 -11.23 6.82
CA LYS A 76 -6.31 -11.84 5.51
C LYS A 76 -4.84 -12.17 5.27
N ILE A 77 -3.93 -11.27 5.65
CA ILE A 77 -2.48 -11.43 5.54
C ILE A 77 -1.98 -12.56 6.43
N SER A 78 -2.46 -12.63 7.67
CA SER A 78 -2.03 -13.60 8.68
C SER A 78 -2.38 -15.04 8.30
N ASN A 79 -3.43 -15.26 7.50
CA ASN A 79 -3.75 -16.59 6.98
C ASN A 79 -2.66 -17.16 6.05
N TYR A 80 -1.75 -16.31 5.53
CA TYR A 80 -0.61 -16.71 4.72
C TYR A 80 0.68 -16.90 5.53
N LEU A 81 0.64 -16.71 6.86
CA LEU A 81 1.80 -16.90 7.72
C LEU A 81 2.15 -18.37 7.87
N LYS A 82 3.45 -18.64 7.95
CA LYS A 82 3.96 -19.90 8.48
C LYS A 82 4.22 -19.74 9.96
N VAL A 83 4.15 -20.84 10.71
CA VAL A 83 4.45 -20.88 12.14
C VAL A 83 5.83 -20.24 12.38
N ASN A 84 5.90 -19.28 13.31
CA ASN A 84 7.09 -18.54 13.75
C ASN A 84 7.74 -17.59 12.72
N ASN A 85 7.09 -17.31 11.58
CA ASN A 85 7.58 -16.35 10.60
C ASN A 85 6.87 -15.00 10.70
N VAL A 86 7.57 -13.95 10.28
CA VAL A 86 7.07 -12.61 10.02
C VAL A 86 6.95 -12.41 8.50
N ILE A 87 5.89 -11.74 8.06
CA ILE A 87 5.75 -11.28 6.66
C ILE A 87 6.44 -9.94 6.50
N VAL A 88 7.42 -9.87 5.59
CA VAL A 88 8.08 -8.63 5.23
C VAL A 88 7.63 -8.22 3.83
N ILE A 89 6.85 -7.14 3.76
CA ILE A 89 6.46 -6.53 2.49
C ILE A 89 7.60 -5.59 2.08
N THR A 90 8.40 -6.03 1.11
CA THR A 90 9.49 -5.21 0.58
C THR A 90 9.00 -4.40 -0.60
N ILE A 91 8.87 -3.09 -0.39
CA ILE A 91 8.47 -2.11 -1.40
C ILE A 91 9.73 -1.69 -2.17
N ASN A 92 9.77 -2.05 -3.45
CA ASN A 92 10.88 -1.72 -4.32
C ASN A 92 10.76 -0.30 -4.88
N GLU A 93 9.54 0.09 -5.24
CA GLU A 93 9.26 1.33 -5.94
C GLU A 93 7.80 1.72 -5.72
N ILE A 94 7.58 3.03 -5.58
CA ILE A 94 6.27 3.66 -5.67
C ILE A 94 6.39 4.78 -6.69
N LEU A 95 5.64 4.67 -7.80
CA LEU A 95 5.57 5.72 -8.82
C LEU A 95 4.34 6.57 -8.56
N LEU A 96 4.58 7.86 -8.30
CA LEU A 96 3.58 8.91 -8.09
C LEU A 96 3.70 9.87 -9.27
N ASP A 97 2.63 10.09 -10.04
CA ASP A 97 2.63 11.19 -11.00
C ASP A 97 2.42 12.50 -10.21
N ASP A 98 3.49 13.31 -10.03
CA ASP A 98 3.50 14.49 -9.14
C ASP A 98 2.35 15.48 -9.38
N THR A 99 1.92 15.66 -10.63
CA THR A 99 0.80 16.54 -10.99
C THR A 99 -0.58 15.97 -10.64
N PHE A 100 -0.62 14.68 -10.28
CA PHE A 100 -1.76 13.79 -10.34
C PHE A 100 -1.80 12.85 -9.14
N TYR A 101 -1.35 13.35 -8.00
CA TYR A 101 -1.14 12.56 -6.79
C TYR A 101 -1.83 13.17 -5.58
N GLN A 102 -2.37 12.30 -4.73
CA GLN A 102 -2.87 12.61 -3.40
C GLN A 102 -2.49 11.48 -2.46
N GLU A 103 -1.98 11.84 -1.29
CA GLU A 103 -1.45 10.90 -0.30
C GLU A 103 -2.49 9.85 0.13
N GLU A 104 -3.76 10.25 0.23
CA GLU A 104 -4.87 9.36 0.57
C GLU A 104 -5.02 8.20 -0.42
N ALA A 105 -4.65 8.40 -1.70
CA ALA A 105 -4.78 7.37 -2.73
C ALA A 105 -3.75 6.24 -2.59
N ILE A 106 -2.65 6.46 -1.84
CA ILE A 106 -1.70 5.39 -1.51
C ILE A 106 -2.38 4.26 -0.75
N TYR A 107 -3.35 4.57 0.13
CA TYR A 107 -4.13 3.57 0.85
C TYR A 107 -4.79 2.59 -0.13
N TYR A 108 -5.52 3.07 -1.14
CA TYR A 108 -6.22 2.21 -2.09
C TYR A 108 -5.26 1.49 -3.05
N ALA A 109 -4.15 2.12 -3.43
CA ALA A 109 -3.12 1.45 -4.21
C ALA A 109 -2.55 0.25 -3.43
N MET A 110 -2.35 0.42 -2.12
CA MET A 110 -1.89 -0.65 -1.24
C MET A 110 -2.96 -1.73 -1.04
N GLU A 111 -4.24 -1.38 -0.84
CA GLU A 111 -5.35 -2.34 -0.81
C GLU A 111 -5.37 -3.22 -2.07
N GLY A 112 -5.25 -2.60 -3.25
CA GLY A 112 -5.21 -3.30 -4.52
C GLY A 112 -4.00 -4.22 -4.68
N PHE A 113 -2.82 -3.76 -4.24
CA PHE A 113 -1.63 -4.60 -4.17
C PHE A 113 -1.84 -5.80 -3.24
N LEU A 114 -2.34 -5.58 -2.01
CA LEU A 114 -2.58 -6.64 -1.05
C LEU A 114 -3.60 -7.66 -1.58
N GLY A 115 -4.68 -7.19 -2.21
CA GLY A 115 -5.69 -8.04 -2.84
C GLY A 115 -5.11 -8.93 -3.93
N LEU A 116 -4.19 -8.39 -4.75
CA LEU A 116 -3.46 -9.15 -5.76
C LEU A 116 -2.58 -10.25 -5.15
N ILE A 117 -1.86 -9.95 -4.07
CA ILE A 117 -0.91 -10.90 -3.47
C ILE A 117 -1.60 -11.97 -2.62
N PHE A 118 -2.54 -11.54 -1.79
CA PHE A 118 -3.22 -12.38 -0.81
C PHE A 118 -4.58 -12.88 -1.33
N ASN A 119 -4.82 -12.76 -2.63
CA ASN A 119 -5.97 -13.30 -3.34
C ASN A 119 -7.32 -12.96 -2.68
N PHE A 120 -7.54 -11.68 -2.41
CA PHE A 120 -8.81 -11.17 -1.91
C PHE A 120 -9.28 -9.96 -2.72
N ILE A 121 -10.58 -9.71 -2.69
CA ILE A 121 -11.17 -8.53 -3.35
C ILE A 121 -11.02 -7.32 -2.41
N PRO A 122 -10.28 -6.28 -2.81
CA PRO A 122 -10.15 -5.07 -2.00
C PRO A 122 -11.50 -4.36 -1.85
N PRO A 123 -11.70 -3.55 -0.78
CA PRO A 123 -12.90 -2.74 -0.65
C PRO A 123 -13.06 -1.79 -1.85
N PRO A 124 -14.29 -1.42 -2.22
CA PRO A 124 -14.52 -0.47 -3.30
C PRO A 124 -13.87 0.87 -2.96
N ILE A 125 -13.29 1.51 -3.97
CA ILE A 125 -12.73 2.85 -3.85
C ILE A 125 -13.88 3.85 -3.88
N VAL A 126 -14.18 4.44 -2.73
CA VAL A 126 -15.22 5.47 -2.61
C VAL A 126 -14.54 6.84 -2.67
N TYR A 127 -14.85 7.59 -3.72
CA TYR A 127 -14.29 8.92 -3.95
C TYR A 127 -15.30 9.84 -4.61
N SER A 128 -15.08 11.15 -4.46
CA SER A 128 -15.76 12.20 -5.21
C SER A 128 -14.76 13.25 -5.68
N PHE A 129 -15.14 14.08 -6.66
CA PHE A 129 -14.31 15.19 -7.11
C PHE A 129 -14.94 16.52 -6.69
N ASN A 130 -14.26 17.24 -5.79
CA ASN A 130 -14.64 18.58 -5.41
C ASN A 130 -14.12 19.58 -6.46
N LYS A 131 -15.03 20.07 -7.31
CA LYS A 131 -14.71 21.05 -8.36
C LYS A 131 -14.21 22.39 -7.84
N GLN A 132 -14.70 22.85 -6.67
CA GLN A 132 -14.30 24.14 -6.11
C GLN A 132 -12.85 24.10 -5.61
N GLN A 133 -12.45 22.99 -5.02
CA GLN A 133 -11.08 22.77 -4.52
C GLN A 133 -10.17 22.13 -5.57
N ASN A 134 -10.70 21.74 -6.74
CA ASN A 134 -10.01 20.96 -7.76
C ASN A 134 -9.33 19.70 -7.16
N LYS A 135 -9.99 19.05 -6.20
CA LYS A 135 -9.41 17.98 -5.34
C LYS A 135 -10.28 16.72 -5.37
N PHE A 136 -9.67 15.53 -5.47
CA PHE A 136 -10.33 14.29 -5.08
C PHE A 136 -10.55 14.21 -3.57
N ILE A 137 -11.71 13.68 -3.16
CA ILE A 137 -12.06 13.43 -1.77
C ILE A 137 -12.28 11.93 -1.64
N PHE A 138 -11.53 11.30 -0.75
CA PHE A 138 -11.54 9.86 -0.52
C PHE A 138 -12.23 9.52 0.81
N GLU A 139 -13.04 8.47 0.81
CA GLU A 139 -13.63 7.91 2.03
C GLU A 139 -12.86 6.66 2.46
N ILE A 140 -11.81 6.87 3.25
CA ILE A 140 -11.01 5.77 3.79
C ILE A 140 -11.78 5.16 4.97
N PRO A 141 -12.06 3.84 4.96
CA PRO A 141 -12.70 3.16 6.08
C PRO A 141 -12.00 3.46 7.40
N ILE A 142 -12.78 3.73 8.44
CA ILE A 142 -12.27 3.93 9.80
C ILE A 142 -11.84 2.57 10.35
#